data_AF-A0A970R075-F1
#
_entry.id   AF-A0A970R075-F1
#
_cell.length_a   1.000
_cell.length_b   1.000
_cell.length_c   1.000
_cell.angle_alpha   90.00
_cell.angle_beta   90.00
_cell.angle_gamma   90.00
#
_symmetry.space_group_name_H-M   'P 1'
#
loop_
_entity.id
_entity.type
_entity.pdbx_description
1 polymer ?
#
loop_
_entity_poly.entity_id
_entity_poly.type
_entity_poly.pdbx_seq_one_letter_code
_entity_poly.pdbx_strand_id
1 'polypeptide(L)'
;MLNAASVNQITALQSAGEARRLLLERDFDLVIINAPLRDESGESLSRYIASKGIAQVIFIVKSEYFDAVSAVCEGDGVLTVSKPVNRAVFWSALKLAGAAQNRLQRMKDENNRLKQKIEDIRIIDRAKCILISHLNMSEQEAHRYIEKQAMDMRAAKRVIAEGILKTYEN
;
A
#
# COMPACT_ATOMS: atom_id res chain seq x y z
N MET A 1 18.21 -4.81 19.89
CA MET A 1 18.49 -5.05 18.46
C MET A 1 17.63 -4.16 17.58
N LEU A 2 16.32 -4.06 17.83
CA LEU A 2 15.42 -3.20 17.05
C LEU A 2 15.76 -1.69 17.14
N ASN A 3 16.18 -1.18 18.30
CA ASN A 3 16.64 0.21 18.44
C ASN A 3 17.87 0.54 17.60
N ALA A 4 18.74 -0.45 17.30
CA ALA A 4 19.91 -0.25 16.44
C ALA A 4 19.55 -0.22 14.94
N ALA A 5 18.33 -0.63 14.60
CA ALA A 5 17.79 -0.58 13.23
C ALA A 5 16.89 0.64 12.99
N SER A 6 16.94 1.66 13.86
CA SER A 6 16.09 2.86 13.78
C SER A 6 14.59 2.56 13.86
N VAL A 7 14.20 1.50 14.57
CA VAL A 7 12.78 1.20 14.85
C VAL A 7 12.31 2.13 15.97
N ASN A 8 11.46 3.09 15.62
CA ASN A 8 11.08 4.18 16.54
C ASN A 8 9.84 3.87 17.38
N GLN A 9 8.95 2.99 16.91
CA GLN A 9 7.75 2.58 17.64
C GLN A 9 7.61 1.05 17.59
N ILE A 10 7.68 0.42 18.76
CA ILE A 10 7.52 -1.02 18.91
C ILE A 10 6.24 -1.25 19.70
N THR A 11 5.30 -1.99 19.12
CA THR A 11 4.11 -2.47 19.81
C THR A 11 4.20 -3.98 19.93
N ALA A 12 4.08 -4.51 21.14
CA ALA A 12 4.07 -5.94 21.40
C ALA A 12 2.65 -6.38 21.77
N LEU A 13 2.16 -7.42 21.11
CA LEU A 13 0.81 -7.97 21.28
C LEU A 13 0.90 -9.45 21.66
N GLN A 14 -0.16 -9.95 22.30
CA GLN A 14 -0.18 -11.33 22.84
C GLN A 14 -1.06 -12.28 22.03
N SER A 15 -1.84 -11.76 21.07
CA SER A 15 -2.76 -12.54 20.24
C SER A 15 -2.80 -12.03 18.80
N ALA A 16 -3.14 -12.92 17.86
CA ALA A 16 -3.34 -12.56 16.47
C ALA A 16 -4.59 -11.71 16.27
N GLY A 17 -5.65 -11.95 17.05
CA GLY A 17 -6.86 -11.14 17.03
C GLY A 17 -6.62 -9.67 17.41
N GLU A 18 -5.77 -9.41 18.41
CA GLU A 18 -5.30 -8.05 18.71
C GLU A 18 -4.51 -7.46 17.56
N ALA A 19 -3.60 -8.24 16.96
CA ALA A 19 -2.79 -7.78 15.84
C ALA A 19 -3.67 -7.36 14.65
N ARG A 20 -4.68 -8.17 14.30
CA ARG A 20 -5.63 -7.85 13.23
C ARG A 20 -6.38 -6.54 13.49
N ARG A 21 -6.91 -6.34 14.69
CA ARG A 21 -7.61 -5.10 15.04
C ARG A 21 -6.67 -3.89 14.94
N LEU A 22 -5.48 -4.00 15.50
CA LEU A 22 -4.52 -2.89 15.49
C LEU A 22 -4.06 -2.54 14.06
N LEU A 23 -3.88 -3.53 13.20
CA LEU A 23 -3.52 -3.35 11.79
C LEU A 23 -4.63 -2.69 10.95
N LEU A 24 -5.88 -2.63 11.44
CA LEU A 24 -6.96 -1.87 10.79
C LEU A 24 -6.94 -0.39 11.20
N GLU A 25 -6.47 -0.09 12.40
CA GLU A 25 -6.46 1.26 12.97
C GLU A 25 -5.17 2.01 12.69
N ARG A 26 -4.06 1.27 12.51
CA ARG A 26 -2.72 1.84 12.39
C ARG A 26 -1.88 1.08 11.37
N ASP A 27 -1.10 1.83 10.60
CA ASP A 27 -0.13 1.28 9.66
C ASP A 27 1.15 0.85 10.37
N PHE A 28 1.77 -0.22 9.86
CA PHE A 28 3.05 -0.73 10.31
C PHE A 28 3.94 -1.06 9.12
N ASP A 29 5.22 -0.76 9.24
CA ASP A 29 6.21 -1.10 8.21
C ASP A 29 6.67 -2.55 8.27
N LEU A 30 6.68 -3.12 9.48
CA LEU A 30 7.17 -4.46 9.77
C LEU A 30 6.34 -5.11 10.86
N VAL A 31 5.91 -6.33 10.61
CA VAL A 31 5.29 -7.20 11.61
C VAL A 31 6.19 -8.42 11.84
N ILE A 32 6.47 -8.71 13.10
CA ILE A 32 7.25 -9.89 13.49
C ILE A 32 6.32 -10.84 14.23
N ILE A 33 6.11 -12.01 13.65
CA ILE A 33 5.23 -13.05 14.20
C ILE A 33 6.09 -14.15 14.79
N ASN A 34 5.88 -14.48 16.06
CA ASN A 34 6.60 -15.54 16.75
C ASN A 34 5.66 -16.72 17.04
N ALA A 35 5.71 -17.77 16.22
CA ALA A 35 4.85 -18.95 16.38
C ALA A 35 5.36 -19.92 17.46
N PRO A 36 4.48 -20.70 18.11
CA PRO A 36 3.04 -20.76 17.86
C PRO A 36 2.30 -19.55 18.45
N LEU A 37 1.24 -19.13 17.76
CA LEU A 37 0.26 -18.19 18.29
C LEU A 37 -0.83 -18.97 19.06
N ARG A 38 -1.58 -18.28 19.91
CA ARG A 38 -2.56 -18.92 20.81
C ARG A 38 -3.94 -19.12 20.16
N ASP A 39 -4.25 -18.33 19.15
CA ASP A 39 -5.61 -18.11 18.65
C ASP A 39 -5.81 -18.43 17.17
N GLU A 40 -4.81 -18.23 16.30
CA GLU A 40 -4.87 -18.67 14.90
C GLU A 40 -3.51 -19.19 14.38
N SER A 41 -3.50 -19.75 13.16
CA SER A 41 -2.25 -20.14 12.50
C SER A 41 -1.39 -18.90 12.17
N GLY A 42 -0.11 -18.96 12.54
CA GLY A 42 0.87 -17.95 12.16
C GLY A 42 1.09 -17.86 10.65
N GLU A 43 0.93 -18.95 9.89
CA GLU A 43 1.00 -18.94 8.42
C GLU A 43 -0.20 -18.19 7.80
N SER A 44 -1.38 -18.34 8.38
CA SER A 44 -2.58 -17.63 7.94
C SER A 44 -2.41 -16.12 8.16
N LEU A 45 -1.99 -15.73 9.36
CA LEU A 45 -1.78 -14.32 9.70
C LEU A 45 -0.65 -13.69 8.86
N SER A 46 0.50 -14.37 8.72
CA SER A 46 1.65 -13.84 8.00
C SER A 46 1.33 -13.58 6.52
N ARG A 47 0.71 -14.56 5.85
CA ARG A 47 0.30 -14.42 4.44
C ARG A 47 -0.79 -13.38 4.26
N TYR A 48 -1.76 -13.29 5.17
CA TYR A 48 -2.78 -12.25 5.11
C TYR A 48 -2.16 -10.84 5.12
N ILE A 49 -1.23 -10.59 6.03
CA ILE A 49 -0.57 -9.28 6.16
C ILE A 49 0.27 -8.96 4.92
N ALA A 50 1.08 -9.92 4.46
CA ALA A 50 1.99 -9.71 3.34
C ALA A 50 1.27 -9.61 1.99
N SER A 51 0.34 -10.53 1.68
CA SER A 51 -0.41 -10.55 0.41
C SER A 51 -1.33 -9.35 0.22
N LYS A 52 -1.90 -8.80 1.29
CA LYS A 52 -2.67 -7.55 1.25
C LYS A 52 -1.79 -6.31 1.18
N GLY A 53 -0.47 -6.49 1.24
CA GLY A 53 0.50 -5.41 1.28
C GLY A 53 0.30 -4.51 2.50
N ILE A 54 -0.13 -5.03 3.64
CA ILE A 54 -0.33 -4.21 4.85
C ILE A 54 1.06 -3.81 5.40
N ALA A 55 1.93 -4.79 5.61
CA ALA A 55 3.28 -4.61 6.12
C ALA A 55 4.20 -5.72 5.61
N GLN A 56 5.52 -5.49 5.66
CA GLN A 56 6.48 -6.58 5.53
C GLN A 56 6.39 -7.51 6.74
N VAL A 57 6.54 -8.82 6.55
CA VAL A 57 6.45 -9.81 7.63
C VAL A 57 7.77 -10.56 7.80
N ILE A 58 8.20 -10.70 9.06
CA ILE A 58 9.16 -11.72 9.49
C ILE A 58 8.40 -12.75 10.33
N PHE A 59 8.47 -14.01 9.93
CA PHE A 59 7.78 -15.10 10.61
C PHE A 59 8.78 -16.07 11.25
N ILE A 60 8.74 -16.16 12.58
CA ILE A 60 9.64 -16.98 13.38
C ILE A 60 8.95 -18.29 13.74
N VAL A 61 9.54 -19.42 13.33
CA VAL A 61 8.99 -20.77 13.52
C VAL A 61 10.02 -21.73 14.12
N LYS A 62 9.58 -22.87 14.64
CA LYS A 62 10.51 -23.95 15.03
C LYS A 62 11.23 -24.51 13.79
N SER A 63 12.49 -24.90 13.93
CA SER A 63 13.30 -25.42 12.81
C SER A 63 12.66 -26.60 12.07
N GLU A 64 11.97 -27.49 12.78
CA GLU A 64 11.26 -28.63 12.18
C GLU A 64 10.17 -28.24 11.16
N TYR A 65 9.64 -27.02 11.24
CA TYR A 65 8.63 -26.50 10.33
C TYR A 65 9.17 -25.48 9.33
N PHE A 66 10.45 -25.10 9.44
CA PHE A 66 11.01 -23.99 8.67
C PHE A 66 10.86 -24.17 7.17
N ASP A 67 11.30 -25.30 6.62
CA ASP A 67 11.29 -25.53 5.18
C ASP A 67 9.86 -25.57 4.62
N ALA A 68 8.95 -26.28 5.30
CA ALA A 68 7.56 -26.40 4.90
C ALA A 68 6.82 -25.04 4.94
N VAL A 69 7.01 -24.27 6.00
CA VAL A 69 6.39 -22.95 6.16
C VAL A 69 6.97 -21.95 5.16
N SER A 70 8.29 -21.94 5.00
CA SER A 70 8.97 -21.01 4.09
C SER A 70 8.49 -21.22 2.66
N ALA A 71 8.43 -22.47 2.20
CA ALA A 71 7.97 -22.80 0.84
C ALA A 71 6.55 -22.28 0.54
N VAL A 72 5.66 -22.27 1.55
CA VAL A 72 4.26 -21.84 1.38
C VAL A 72 4.09 -20.32 1.54
N CYS A 73 4.93 -19.65 2.34
CA CYS A 73 4.77 -18.22 2.65
C CYS A 73 5.67 -17.29 1.83
N GLU A 74 6.74 -17.81 1.23
CA GLU A 74 7.73 -17.01 0.48
C GLU A 74 7.11 -16.30 -0.73
N GLY A 75 6.16 -16.95 -1.43
CA GLY A 75 5.45 -16.38 -2.56
C GLY A 75 4.63 -15.13 -2.21
N ASP A 76 4.17 -15.01 -0.97
CA ASP A 76 3.47 -13.83 -0.45
C ASP A 76 4.43 -12.74 0.05
N GLY A 77 5.75 -12.99 -0.01
CA GLY A 77 6.79 -12.07 0.44
C GLY A 77 7.10 -12.16 1.94
N VAL A 78 6.73 -13.25 2.62
CA VAL A 78 7.06 -13.46 4.05
C VAL A 78 8.50 -13.94 4.22
N LEU A 79 9.26 -13.31 5.13
CA LEU A 79 10.60 -13.76 5.49
C LEU A 79 10.55 -14.70 6.69
N THR A 80 10.92 -15.96 6.50
CA THR A 80 10.87 -16.97 7.58
C THR A 80 12.22 -17.06 8.32
N VAL A 81 12.19 -17.24 9.65
CA VAL A 81 13.38 -17.44 10.50
C VAL A 81 13.13 -18.61 11.45
N SER A 82 14.10 -19.52 11.59
CA SER A 82 13.99 -20.68 12.48
C SER A 82 14.44 -20.38 13.92
N LYS A 83 13.94 -21.17 14.88
CA LYS A 83 14.35 -21.16 16.30
C LYS A 83 15.43 -22.22 16.57
N PRO A 84 16.47 -21.94 17.37
CA PRO A 84 16.69 -20.71 18.12
C PRO A 84 17.16 -19.55 17.23
N VAL A 85 16.69 -18.34 17.53
CA VAL A 85 16.95 -17.17 16.69
C VAL A 85 18.40 -16.73 16.84
N ASN A 86 19.22 -16.99 15.81
CA ASN A 86 20.57 -16.48 15.74
C ASN A 86 20.55 -14.95 15.47
N ARG A 87 21.28 -14.19 16.28
CA ARG A 87 21.38 -12.73 16.19
C ARG A 87 21.79 -12.22 14.80
N ALA A 88 22.79 -12.86 14.17
CA ALA A 88 23.29 -12.45 12.86
C ALA A 88 22.24 -12.72 11.77
N VAL A 89 21.61 -13.90 11.79
CA VAL A 89 20.53 -14.27 10.85
C VAL A 89 19.34 -13.33 10.98
N PHE A 90 18.90 -13.06 12.21
CA PHE A 90 17.79 -12.15 12.47
C PHE A 90 18.08 -10.72 12.04
N TRP A 91 19.32 -10.25 12.24
CA TRP A 91 19.74 -8.93 11.78
C TRP A 91 19.72 -8.82 10.26
N SER A 92 20.20 -9.84 9.55
CA SER A 92 20.11 -9.91 8.09
C SER A 92 18.66 -9.91 7.62
N ALA A 93 17.78 -10.71 8.25
CA ALA A 93 16.36 -10.74 7.95
C ALA A 93 15.71 -9.35 8.15
N LEU A 94 16.08 -8.62 9.21
CA LEU A 94 15.58 -7.27 9.47
C LEU A 94 16.02 -6.27 8.39
N LYS A 95 17.27 -6.36 7.92
CA LYS A 95 17.77 -5.50 6.82
C LYS A 95 17.08 -5.81 5.49
N LEU A 96 16.89 -7.09 5.19
CA LEU A 96 16.14 -7.53 4.01
C LEU A 96 14.69 -7.08 4.07
N ALA A 97 14.05 -7.20 5.24
CA ALA A 97 12.68 -6.74 5.46
C ALA A 97 12.57 -5.23 5.21
N GLY A 98 13.49 -4.42 5.74
CA GLY A 98 13.49 -2.97 5.49
C GLY A 98 13.68 -2.62 4.00
N ALA A 99 14.55 -3.35 3.30
CA ALA A 99 14.73 -3.16 1.85
C ALA A 99 13.49 -3.56 1.05
N ALA A 100 12.86 -4.68 1.40
CA ALA A 100 11.62 -5.17 0.79
C ALA A 100 10.46 -4.20 1.04
N GLN A 101 10.29 -3.71 2.27
CA GLN A 101 9.29 -2.70 2.62
C GLN A 101 9.48 -1.41 1.82
N ASN A 102 10.70 -0.89 1.71
CA ASN A 102 10.99 0.29 0.89
C ASN A 102 10.64 0.07 -0.59
N ARG A 103 10.90 -1.14 -1.11
CA ARG A 103 10.51 -1.51 -2.47
C ARG A 103 8.99 -1.56 -2.61
N LEU A 104 8.29 -2.18 -1.67
CA LEU A 104 6.83 -2.25 -1.65
C LEU A 104 6.20 -0.86 -1.60
N GLN A 105 6.71 0.03 -0.75
CA GLN A 105 6.20 1.40 -0.61
C GLN A 105 6.34 2.18 -1.92
N ARG A 106 7.49 2.11 -2.60
CA ARG A 106 7.67 2.75 -3.92
C ARG A 106 6.66 2.25 -4.95
N MET A 107 6.41 0.94 -4.98
CA MET A 107 5.42 0.36 -5.90
C MET A 107 3.99 0.82 -5.55
N LYS A 108 3.65 0.95 -4.25
CA LYS A 108 2.36 1.50 -3.82
C LYS A 108 2.19 2.96 -4.21
N ASP A 109 3.21 3.79 -3.99
CA ASP A 109 3.18 5.22 -4.30
C ASP A 109 2.99 5.43 -5.81
N GLU A 110 3.71 4.66 -6.63
CA GLU A 110 3.55 4.68 -8.09
C GLU A 110 2.15 4.22 -8.51
N ASN A 111 1.64 3.13 -7.94
CA ASN A 111 0.29 2.63 -8.23
C ASN A 111 -0.78 3.68 -7.87
N ASN A 112 -0.66 4.32 -6.71
CA ASN A 112 -1.58 5.39 -6.29
C ASN A 112 -1.50 6.59 -7.24
N ARG A 113 -0.30 7.00 -7.66
CA ARG A 113 -0.12 8.06 -8.65
C ARG A 113 -0.76 7.72 -9.99
N LEU A 114 -0.64 6.47 -10.45
CA LEU A 114 -1.27 6.01 -11.70
C LEU A 114 -2.79 5.98 -11.59
N LYS A 115 -3.33 5.48 -10.48
CA LYS A 115 -4.78 5.51 -10.19
C LYS A 115 -5.32 6.94 -10.20
N GLN A 116 -4.63 7.88 -9.54
CA GLN A 116 -5.03 9.28 -9.54
C GLN A 116 -5.05 9.87 -10.94
N LYS A 117 -4.04 9.59 -11.78
CA LYS A 117 -4.03 10.03 -13.18
C LYS A 117 -5.22 9.50 -13.98
N ILE A 118 -5.60 8.24 -13.77
CA ILE A 118 -6.77 7.64 -14.43
C ILE A 118 -8.06 8.35 -13.99
N GLU A 119 -8.20 8.65 -12.70
CA GLU A 119 -9.34 9.40 -12.19
C GLU A 119 -9.39 10.82 -12.76
N ASP A 120 -8.25 11.50 -12.84
CA ASP A 120 -8.15 12.84 -13.43
C ASP A 120 -8.59 12.83 -14.89
N ILE A 121 -8.14 11.86 -15.68
CA ILE A 121 -8.56 11.67 -17.08
C ILE A 121 -10.08 11.50 -17.15
N ARG A 122 -10.67 10.63 -16.32
CA ARG A 122 -12.12 10.39 -16.30
C ARG A 122 -12.92 11.67 -15.99
N ILE A 123 -12.47 12.46 -15.01
CA ILE A 123 -13.14 13.71 -14.64
C ILE A 123 -13.04 14.74 -15.78
N ILE A 124 -11.87 14.84 -16.42
CA ILE A 124 -11.67 15.74 -17.56
C ILE A 124 -12.53 15.31 -18.76
N ASP A 125 -12.57 14.01 -19.08
CA ASP A 125 -13.38 13.48 -20.17
C ASP A 125 -14.86 13.72 -19.94
N ARG A 126 -15.34 13.53 -18.71
CA ARG A 126 -16.72 13.85 -18.34
C ARG A 126 -17.03 15.33 -18.52
N ALA A 127 -16.14 16.23 -18.09
CA ALA A 127 -16.30 17.66 -18.30
C ALA A 127 -16.32 18.03 -19.80
N LYS A 128 -15.47 17.41 -20.62
CA LYS A 128 -15.52 17.58 -22.10
C LYS A 128 -16.89 17.18 -22.65
N CYS A 129 -17.44 16.03 -22.24
CA CYS A 129 -18.77 15.59 -22.68
C CYS A 129 -19.88 16.59 -22.33
N ILE A 130 -19.78 17.25 -21.17
CA ILE A 130 -20.71 18.31 -20.79
C ILE A 130 -20.56 19.54 -21.69
N LEU A 131 -19.34 20.00 -21.94
CA LEU A 131 -19.11 21.14 -22.83
C LEU A 131 -19.60 20.85 -24.26
N ILE A 132 -19.41 19.62 -24.74
CA ILE A 132 -19.92 19.18 -26.04
C ILE A 132 -21.46 19.22 -26.05
N SER A 133 -22.11 18.65 -25.04
CA SER A 133 -23.58 18.55 -25.01
C SER A 133 -24.31 19.87 -24.72
N HIS A 134 -23.76 20.72 -23.84
CA HIS A 134 -24.42 21.95 -23.40
C HIS A 134 -24.00 23.19 -24.20
N LEU A 135 -22.75 23.21 -24.69
CA LEU A 135 -22.20 24.37 -25.41
C LEU A 135 -21.93 24.07 -26.89
N ASN A 136 -22.31 22.89 -27.39
CA ASN A 136 -22.11 22.44 -28.78
C ASN A 136 -20.65 22.56 -29.26
N MET A 137 -19.69 22.40 -28.34
CA MET A 137 -18.27 22.38 -28.68
C MET A 137 -17.91 21.04 -29.34
N SER A 138 -16.95 21.05 -30.26
CA SER A 138 -16.22 19.85 -30.64
C SER A 138 -15.32 19.37 -29.50
N GLU A 139 -14.86 18.11 -29.55
CA GLU A 139 -13.93 17.60 -28.53
C GLU A 139 -12.64 18.41 -28.45
N GLN A 140 -12.10 18.85 -29.61
CA GLN A 140 -10.89 19.67 -29.66
C GLN A 140 -11.11 21.04 -29.01
N GLU A 141 -12.27 21.67 -29.24
CA GLU A 141 -12.63 22.94 -28.61
C GLU A 141 -12.82 22.79 -27.10
N ALA A 142 -13.52 21.75 -26.66
CA ALA A 142 -13.71 21.45 -25.24
C ALA A 142 -12.38 21.18 -24.52
N HIS A 143 -11.47 20.42 -25.16
CA HIS A 143 -10.14 20.18 -24.63
C HIS A 143 -9.35 21.49 -24.49
N ARG A 144 -9.29 22.27 -25.57
CA ARG A 144 -8.58 23.56 -25.59
C ARG A 144 -9.17 24.57 -24.61
N TYR A 145 -10.48 24.55 -24.41
CA TYR A 145 -11.17 25.37 -23.43
C TYR A 145 -10.68 25.05 -22.01
N ILE A 146 -10.67 23.77 -21.62
CA ILE A 146 -10.18 23.34 -20.29
C ILE A 146 -8.70 23.68 -20.12
N GLU A 147 -7.87 23.46 -21.14
CA GLU A 147 -6.44 23.82 -21.09
C GLU A 147 -6.23 25.32 -20.89
N LYS A 148 -6.94 26.15 -21.65
CA LYS A 148 -6.83 27.60 -21.57
C LYS A 148 -7.26 28.11 -20.19
N GLN A 149 -8.41 27.64 -19.69
CA GLN A 149 -8.88 27.99 -18.35
C GLN A 149 -7.89 27.56 -17.26
N ALA A 150 -7.28 26.38 -17.39
CA ALA A 150 -6.27 25.90 -16.45
C ALA A 150 -5.01 26.81 -16.45
N MET A 151 -4.57 27.27 -17.61
CA MET A 151 -3.47 28.23 -17.73
C MET A 151 -3.82 29.59 -17.14
N ASP A 152 -4.97 30.15 -17.53
CA ASP A 152 -5.43 31.48 -17.10
C ASP A 152 -5.61 31.54 -15.57
N MET A 153 -6.11 30.46 -14.97
CA MET A 153 -6.31 30.34 -13.51
C MET A 153 -5.09 29.76 -12.76
N ARG A 154 -4.02 29.37 -13.47
CA ARG A 154 -2.85 28.66 -12.90
C ARG A 154 -3.24 27.46 -12.03
N ALA A 155 -4.24 26.72 -12.47
CA ALA A 155 -4.80 25.57 -11.77
C ALA A 155 -4.61 24.28 -12.56
N ALA A 156 -4.70 23.12 -11.89
CA ALA A 156 -4.68 21.85 -12.59
C ALA A 156 -5.95 21.68 -13.44
N LYS A 157 -5.83 21.02 -14.61
CA LYS A 157 -6.97 20.75 -15.51
C LYS A 157 -8.13 20.04 -14.79
N ARG A 158 -7.82 19.16 -13.83
CA ARG A 158 -8.82 18.49 -12.99
C ARG A 158 -9.71 19.50 -12.24
N VAL A 159 -9.13 20.53 -11.65
CA VAL A 159 -9.87 21.55 -10.87
C VAL A 159 -10.85 22.29 -11.77
N ILE A 160 -10.43 22.64 -12.99
CA ILE A 160 -11.30 23.26 -13.99
C ILE A 160 -12.43 22.31 -14.40
N ALA A 161 -12.11 21.05 -14.67
CA ALA A 161 -13.09 20.03 -15.02
C ALA A 161 -14.13 19.83 -13.92
N GLU A 162 -13.72 19.74 -12.65
CA GLU A 162 -14.64 19.67 -11.51
C GLU A 162 -15.53 20.92 -11.39
N GLY A 163 -14.98 22.10 -11.68
CA GLY A 163 -15.76 23.35 -11.73
C GLY A 163 -16.83 23.36 -12.82
N ILE A 164 -16.50 22.84 -14.01
CA ILE A 164 -17.46 22.66 -15.10
C ILE A 164 -18.56 21.69 -14.68
N LEU A 165 -18.20 20.52 -14.14
CA LEU A 165 -19.17 19.53 -13.68
C LEU A 165 -20.12 20.13 -12.64
N LYS A 166 -19.61 20.87 -11.65
CA LYS A 166 -20.45 21.56 -10.65
C LYS A 166 -21.39 22.62 -11.23
N THR A 167 -21.02 23.23 -12.35
CA THR A 167 -21.80 24.30 -12.97
C THR A 167 -22.97 23.75 -13.78
N TYR A 168 -22.80 22.59 -14.41
CA TYR A 168 -23.75 22.05 -15.39
C TYR A 168 -24.42 20.72 -14.96
N GLU A 169 -23.97 20.06 -13.89
CA GLU A 169 -24.62 18.85 -13.34
C GLU A 169 -25.55 19.13 -12.14
N ASN A 170 -25.95 20.40 -11.91
CA ASN A 170 -26.99 20.72 -10.92
C ASN A 170 -28.38 20.37 -11.43
#